data_AF-A0A5N9CL08-F1
#
_entry.id   AF-A0A5N9CL08-F1
#
_cell.length_a   1.000
_cell.length_b   1.000
_cell.length_c   1.000
_cell.angle_alpha   90.00
_cell.angle_beta   90.00
_cell.angle_gamma   90.00
#
_symmetry.space_group_name_H-M   'P 1'
#
loop_
_entity.id
_entity.type
_entity.pdbx_description
1 polymer ?
#
loop_
_entity_poly.entity_id
_entity_poly.type
_entity_poly.pdbx_seq_one_letter_code
_entity_poly.pdbx_strand_id
1 'polypeptide(L)' 'MPSLDFELEAFQQNHTYVAGLDEVGRGTIAGPVVSGAVILDLNKHYEFYEEINDSKKLTSKKRTSLSILIKRFS' A
#
# COMPACT_ATOMS: atom_id res chain seq x y z
N MET A 1 9.70 9.21 -7.73
CA MET A 1 8.70 9.30 -6.65
C MET A 1 7.65 8.24 -6.92
N PRO A 2 6.99 7.68 -5.90
CA PRO A 2 5.83 6.82 -6.14
C PRO A 2 4.79 7.59 -6.96
N SER A 3 4.28 6.97 -8.02
CA SER A 3 3.25 7.50 -8.92
C SER A 3 2.20 6.40 -9.18
N LEU A 4 1.05 6.79 -9.71
CA LEU A 4 -0.05 5.88 -10.06
C LEU A 4 -0.01 5.42 -11.53
N ASP A 5 1.14 5.57 -12.20
CA ASP A 5 1.22 5.40 -13.66
C ASP A 5 0.83 3.97 -14.08
N PHE A 6 1.26 2.96 -13.32
CA PHE A 6 0.97 1.56 -13.59
C PHE A 6 -0.50 1.21 -13.30
N GLU A 7 -1.05 1.75 -12.22
CA GLU A 7 -2.46 1.58 -11.87
C GLU A 7 -3.35 2.17 -12.96
N LEU A 8 -3.06 3.39 -13.41
CA LEU A 8 -3.79 4.08 -14.48
C LEU A 8 -3.70 3.32 -15.81
N GLU A 9 -2.53 2.79 -16.16
CA GLU A 9 -2.37 1.95 -17.36
C GLU A 9 -3.24 0.68 -17.27
N ALA A 10 -3.27 0.02 -16.10
CA ALA A 10 -4.10 -1.17 -15.91
C ALA A 10 -5.61 -0.85 -16.05
N PHE A 11 -6.07 0.27 -15.51
CA PHE A 11 -7.47 0.70 -15.70
C PHE A 11 -7.80 1.03 -17.16
N GLN A 12 -6.86 1.62 -17.91
CA GLN A 12 -7.02 1.84 -19.36
C GLN A 12 -7.13 0.54 -20.15
N GLN A 13 -6.52 -0.54 -19.66
CA GLN A 13 -6.64 -1.88 -20.22
C GLN A 13 -7.91 -2.63 -19.76
N ASN A 14 -8.90 -1.92 -19.20
CA ASN A 14 -10.16 -2.45 -18.67
C ASN A 14 -10.00 -3.40 -17.47
N HIS A 15 -8.89 -3.35 -16.73
CA HIS A 15 -8.81 -4.04 -15.45
C HIS A 15 -9.64 -3.29 -14.39
N THR A 16 -10.41 -4.03 -13.59
CA THR A 16 -11.28 -3.43 -12.56
C THR A 16 -10.58 -3.28 -11.21
N TYR A 17 -9.63 -4.16 -10.91
CA TYR A 17 -8.92 -4.19 -9.63
C TYR A 17 -7.43 -4.19 -9.87
N VAL A 18 -6.71 -3.33 -9.16
CA VAL A 18 -5.25 -3.29 -9.12
C VAL A 18 -4.81 -3.47 -7.68
N ALA A 19 -3.98 -4.48 -7.43
CA ALA A 19 -3.45 -4.78 -6.11
C ALA A 19 -1.97 -4.37 -6.05
N GLY A 20 -1.63 -3.47 -5.13
CA GLY A 20 -0.25 -3.20 -4.75
C GLY A 20 0.27 -4.32 -3.84
N LEU A 21 1.49 -4.79 -4.08
CA LEU A 21 2.11 -5.89 -3.35
C LEU A 21 3.48 -5.48 -2.82
N ASP A 22 3.79 -5.85 -1.58
CA ASP A 22 5.08 -5.57 -0.94
C ASP A 22 5.45 -6.68 0.05
N GLU A 23 6.76 -6.86 0.30
CA GLU A 23 7.30 -7.83 1.24
C GLU A 23 8.22 -7.23 2.30
N VAL A 24 8.23 -7.84 3.48
CA VAL A 24 9.12 -7.49 4.59
C VAL A 24 9.81 -8.76 5.09
N GLY A 25 11.06 -8.62 5.54
CA GLY A 25 11.86 -9.74 6.06
C GLY A 25 12.76 -10.40 5.03
N ARG A 26 12.75 -9.92 3.77
CA ARG A 26 13.74 -10.36 2.78
C ARG A 26 15.14 -9.88 3.19
N GLY A 27 16.06 -10.81 3.44
CA GLY A 27 17.46 -10.53 3.78
C GLY A 27 17.78 -10.48 5.28
N THR A 28 16.82 -10.81 6.15
CA THR A 28 17.08 -10.98 7.59
C THR A 28 17.70 -12.35 7.89
N ILE A 29 18.58 -12.44 8.90
CA ILE A 29 19.25 -13.69 9.31
C ILE A 29 18.27 -14.72 9.88
N ALA A 30 17.18 -14.26 10.50
CA ALA A 30 16.14 -15.10 11.07
C ALA A 30 14.79 -14.37 11.05
N GLY A 31 13.71 -15.13 11.14
CA GLY A 31 12.34 -14.64 11.06
C GLY A 31 11.67 -14.97 9.72
N PRO A 32 10.32 -14.99 9.68
CA PRO A 32 9.60 -15.26 8.45
C PRO A 32 9.69 -14.09 7.47
N VAL A 33 9.57 -14.39 6.18
CA VAL A 33 9.23 -13.39 5.16
C VAL A 33 7.71 -13.26 5.13
N VAL A 34 7.21 -12.02 5.14
CA VAL A 34 5.78 -11.72 5.09
C VAL A 34 5.52 -10.81 3.91
N SER A 35 4.55 -11.18 3.06
CA SER A 35 4.05 -10.36 1.97
C SER A 35 2.62 -9.93 2.23
N GLY A 36 2.25 -8.75 1.73
CA GLY A 36 0.89 -8.23 1.78
C GLY A 36 0.45 -7.71 0.43
N ALA A 37 -0.86 -7.79 0.16
CA ALA A 37 -1.49 -7.21 -1.02
C ALA A 37 -2.64 -6.29 -0.58
N VAL A 38 -2.77 -5.14 -1.21
CA VAL A 38 -3.79 -4.12 -0.93
C VAL A 38 -4.37 -3.62 -2.25
N ILE A 39 -5.70 -3.67 -2.37
CA ILE A 39 -6.42 -2.98 -3.44
C ILE A 39 -6.90 -1.65 -2.86
N LEU A 40 -6.58 -0.53 -3.51
CA LEU A 40 -7.06 0.78 -3.10
C LEU A 40 -8.14 1.25 -4.07
N ASP A 41 -9.24 1.77 -3.53
CA ASP A 41 -10.25 2.46 -4.34
C ASP A 41 -9.73 3.85 -4.70
N LEU A 42 -9.27 4.03 -5.95
CA LEU A 42 -8.75 5.30 -6.45
C LEU A 42 -9.85 6.31 -6.81
N ASN A 43 -11.12 5.88 -6.89
CA ASN A 43 -12.24 6.81 -7.08
C ASN A 43 -12.59 7.55 -5.78
N LYS A 44 -12.10 7.05 -4.65
CA LYS A 44 -12.25 7.70 -3.34
C LYS A 44 -10.92 8.28 -2.91
N HIS A 45 -10.91 9.56 -2.59
CA HIS A 45 -9.74 10.18 -1.99
C HIS A 45 -9.87 10.17 -0.47
N TYR A 46 -9.21 9.21 0.17
CA TYR A 46 -9.06 9.23 1.62
C TYR A 46 -7.85 10.05 2.02
N GLU A 47 -7.95 10.83 3.10
CA GLU A 47 -6.86 11.67 3.61
C GLU A 47 -5.59 10.85 3.92
N PHE A 48 -5.77 9.62 4.41
CA PHE A 48 -4.64 8.74 4.74
C PHE A 48 -3.81 8.29 3.53
N TYR A 49 -4.32 8.47 2.29
CA TYR A 49 -3.55 8.16 1.07
C TYR A 49 -2.32 9.07 0.91
N GLU A 50 -2.38 10.32 1.39
CA GLU A 50 -1.21 11.20 1.37
C GLU A 50 -0.18 10.78 2.43
N GLU A 51 -0.66 10.19 3.53
CA GLU A 51 0.17 9.79 4.67
C GLU A 51 0.97 8.49 4.44
N ILE A 52 0.57 7.66 3.47
CA ILE A 52 1.25 6.38 3.18
C ILE A 52 2.45 6.52 2.22
N ASN A 53 2.61 7.67 1.56
CA ASN A 53 3.61 7.87 0.49
C ASN A 53 5.07 7.99 0.99
N ASP A 54 5.31 8.47 2.22
CA ASP A 54 6.67 8.58 2.81
C ASP A 54 6.84 7.62 4.01
N SER A 55 6.71 6.32 3.73
CA SER A 55 6.75 5.25 4.75
C SER A 55 8.07 5.18 5.53
N LYS A 56 9.16 5.73 4.97
CA LYS A 56 10.51 5.70 5.56
C LYS A 56 10.67 6.61 6.77
N LYS A 57 9.72 7.52 7.03
CA LYS A 57 9.71 8.40 8.22
C LYS A 57 8.58 8.08 9.21
N LEU A 58 7.78 7.04 8.97
CA LEU A 58 6.65 6.72 9.83
C LEU A 58 7.11 6.08 11.15
N THR A 59 6.64 6.64 12.25
CA THR A 59 6.81 6.01 13.57
C THR A 59 6.01 4.70 13.64
N SER A 60 6.45 3.76 14.49
CA SER A 60 5.72 2.50 14.70
C SER A 60 4.26 2.73 15.08
N LYS A 61 3.97 3.75 15.89
CA LYS A 61 2.60 4.13 16.26
C LYS A 61 1.77 4.54 15.04
N LYS A 62 2.32 5.39 14.17
CA LYS A 62 1.61 5.86 12.96
C LYS A 62 1.38 4.72 11.97
N ARG A 63 2.35 3.81 11.80
CA ARG A 63 2.17 2.59 10.97
C ARG A 63 1.03 1.71 11.46
N THR A 64 0.91 1.49 12.78
CA THR A 64 -0.20 0.72 13.34
C THR A 64 -1.54 1.39 13.07
N SER A 65 -1.65 2.71 13.25
CA SER A 65 -2.87 3.46 12.94
C SER A 65 -3.24 3.40 11.46
N LEU A 66 -2.27 3.60 10.56
CA LEU A 66 -2.49 3.50 9.11
C LEU A 66 -2.88 2.08 8.69
N SER A 67 -2.30 1.04 9.31
CA SER A 67 -2.66 -0.36 9.04
C SER A 67 -4.14 -0.65 9.33
N ILE A 68 -4.70 -0.06 10.38
CA ILE A 68 -6.13 -0.19 10.71
C ILE A 68 -7.00 0.46 9.63
N LEU A 69 -6.60 1.65 9.15
CA LEU A 69 -7.33 2.37 8.11
C LEU A 69 -7.27 1.62 6.78
N ILE A 70 -6.07 1.21 6.36
CA ILE A 70 -5.85 0.43 5.13
C ILE A 70 -6.76 -0.80 5.15
N LYS A 71 -6.68 -1.65 6.18
CA LYS A 71 -7.52 -2.87 6.31
C LYS A 71 -9.02 -2.61 6.30
N ARG A 72 -9.46 -1.41 6.67
CA ARG A 72 -10.88 -1.04 6.70
C ARG A 72 -11.41 -0.57 5.34
N PHE A 73 -10.55 0.05 4.55
CA PHE A 73 -10.93 0.74 3.31
C PHE A 73 -10.36 0.10 2.05
N SER A 74 -9.48 -0.91 2.19
CA SER A 74 -9.04 -1.83 1.15
C SER A 74 -9.99 -3.00 0.98
#